data_AF-A0A151RGH3-F1
#
_entry.id   AF-A0A151RGH3-F1
#
_cell.length_a   1.000
_cell.length_b   1.000
_cell.length_c   1.000
_cell.angle_alpha   90.00
_cell.angle_beta   90.00
_cell.angle_gamma   90.00
#
_symmetry.space_group_name_H-M   'P 1'
#
loop_
_entity.id
_entity.type
_entity.pdbx_description
1 polymer ?
#
loop_
_entity_poly.entity_id
_entity_poly.type
_entity_poly.pdbx_seq_one_letter_code
_entity_poly.pdbx_strand_id
1 'polypeptide(L)'
;RQWVWAHLRELGGQITLPWLVLGDFNEILLSTESRGGRFSLARASQFLEVLNDCNFLDMGAKGLRFTWYRNQPGVMLAKRLDRAVCNVAWQAMIPEAYVENLCRVYSDHCPLLLRLDGSREKNQERPFRFQAAWATHKGFERIVKEAWCRSTPTLANGLQAIRTDAIKFNK
;
A
#
# COMPACT_ATOMS: atom_id res chain seq x y z
N ARG A 1 4.58 23.79 -5.25
CA ARG A 1 3.95 22.46 -5.11
C ARG A 1 2.64 22.35 -5.90
N GLN A 2 1.71 23.29 -5.79
CA GLN A 2 0.44 23.25 -6.56
C GLN A 2 0.66 23.06 -8.07
N TRP A 3 1.68 23.70 -8.66
CA TRP A 3 2.02 23.50 -10.07
C TRP A 3 2.45 22.05 -10.39
N VAL A 4 3.25 21.42 -9.53
CA VAL A 4 3.67 20.00 -9.69
C VAL A 4 2.45 19.10 -9.63
N TRP A 5 1.53 19.38 -8.70
CA TRP A 5 0.29 18.61 -8.56
C TRP A 5 -0.66 18.80 -9.74
N ALA A 6 -0.78 20.02 -10.28
CA ALA A 6 -1.54 20.27 -11.49
C ALA A 6 -0.92 19.51 -12.69
N HIS A 7 0.40 19.56 -12.82
CA HIS A 7 1.11 18.87 -13.90
C HIS A 7 1.01 17.35 -13.78
N LEU A 8 1.08 16.79 -12.57
CA LEU A 8 0.91 15.35 -12.36
C LEU A 8 -0.49 14.88 -12.77
N ARG A 9 -1.53 15.68 -12.48
CA ARG A 9 -2.91 15.42 -12.93
C ARG A 9 -3.06 15.52 -14.44
N GLU A 10 -2.44 16.52 -15.04
CA GLU A 10 -2.42 16.67 -16.50
C GLU A 10 -1.81 15.42 -17.17
N LEU A 11 -0.65 14.98 -16.68
CA LEU A 11 -0.01 13.74 -17.14
C LEU A 11 -0.92 12.53 -16.92
N GLY A 12 -1.57 12.43 -15.75
CA GLY A 12 -2.50 11.33 -15.44
C GLY A 12 -3.72 11.30 -16.35
N GLY A 13 -4.17 12.44 -16.88
CA GLY A 13 -5.23 12.51 -17.88
C GLY A 13 -4.78 12.13 -19.30
N GLN A 14 -3.48 12.20 -19.59
CA GLN A 14 -2.91 11.91 -20.91
C GLN A 14 -2.35 10.48 -21.01
N ILE A 15 -1.82 9.94 -19.92
CA ILE A 15 -1.17 8.64 -19.89
C ILE A 15 -2.21 7.53 -19.78
N THR A 16 -2.38 6.77 -20.86
CA THR A 16 -3.27 5.59 -20.91
C THR A 16 -2.53 4.27 -20.64
N LEU A 17 -1.20 4.31 -20.61
CA LEU A 17 -0.35 3.15 -20.37
C LEU A 17 -0.15 2.88 -18.87
N PRO A 18 0.26 1.65 -18.49
CA PRO A 18 0.77 1.36 -17.16
C PRO A 18 1.87 2.34 -16.76
N TRP A 19 1.69 3.06 -15.65
CA TRP A 19 2.64 4.09 -15.22
C TRP A 19 2.88 4.07 -13.71
N LEU A 20 4.11 4.44 -13.37
CA LEU A 20 4.64 4.53 -12.03
C LEU A 20 5.42 5.83 -11.92
N VAL A 21 5.27 6.51 -10.78
CA VAL A 21 6.02 7.71 -10.43
C VAL A 21 6.76 7.43 -9.14
N LEU A 22 8.08 7.67 -9.13
CA LEU A 22 8.96 7.41 -8.01
C LEU A 22 9.84 8.63 -7.76
N GLY A 23 9.95 9.04 -6.50
CA GLY A 23 10.83 10.13 -6.10
C GLY A 23 10.37 10.85 -4.84
N ASP A 24 10.92 12.04 -4.62
CA ASP A 24 10.59 12.93 -3.50
C ASP A 24 9.30 13.72 -3.79
N PHE A 25 8.22 13.38 -3.10
CA PHE A 25 6.96 14.13 -3.14
C PHE A 25 6.94 15.29 -2.13
N ASN A 26 7.86 15.27 -1.15
CA ASN A 26 7.98 16.25 -0.09
C ASN A 26 6.68 16.44 0.73
N GLU A 27 5.87 15.37 0.78
CA GLU A 27 4.59 15.27 1.49
C GLU A 27 4.45 13.90 2.19
N ILE A 28 3.68 13.90 3.27
CA ILE A 28 3.36 12.71 4.08
C ILE A 28 1.83 12.54 4.15
N LEU A 29 1.36 11.30 4.11
CA LEU A 29 -0.06 10.93 4.15
C LEU A 29 -0.55 10.66 5.58
N LEU A 30 0.32 10.14 6.45
CA LEU A 30 -0.03 9.75 7.81
C LEU A 30 0.88 10.43 8.84
N SER A 31 0.35 10.67 10.04
CA SER A 31 1.16 11.19 11.16
C SER A 31 2.32 10.24 11.50
N THR A 32 2.12 8.93 11.32
CA THR A 32 3.12 7.87 11.49
C THR A 32 4.26 7.92 10.47
N GLU A 33 4.13 8.69 9.39
CA GLU A 33 5.20 8.96 8.42
C GLU A 33 6.12 10.11 8.87
N SER A 34 5.93 10.66 10.09
CA SER A 34 6.83 11.66 10.68
C SER A 34 7.25 11.28 12.11
N ARG A 35 8.49 11.63 12.45
CA ARG A 35 9.02 11.59 13.82
C ARG A 35 9.69 12.92 14.16
N GLY A 36 9.37 13.46 15.34
CA GLY A 36 9.90 14.73 15.85
C GLY A 36 9.39 15.98 15.11
N GLY A 37 8.66 15.83 14.00
CA GLY A 37 8.13 16.91 13.19
C GLY A 37 6.61 17.08 13.31
N ARG A 38 6.10 18.18 12.73
CA ARG A 38 4.66 18.44 12.63
C ARG A 38 4.04 17.68 11.45
N PHE A 39 2.90 17.04 11.71
CA PHE A 39 1.98 16.52 10.70
C PHE A 39 0.90 17.58 10.41
N SER A 40 0.52 17.73 9.14
CA SER A 40 -0.55 18.63 8.71
C SER A 40 -1.59 17.82 7.97
N LEU A 41 -2.78 17.66 8.58
CA LEU A 41 -3.89 16.93 7.96
C LEU A 41 -4.30 17.57 6.63
N ALA A 42 -4.37 18.91 6.56
CA ALA A 42 -4.72 19.62 5.33
C ALA A 42 -3.77 19.30 4.16
N ARG A 43 -2.46 19.26 4.41
CA ARG A 43 -1.47 18.88 3.38
C ARG A 43 -1.56 17.41 3.00
N ALA A 44 -1.77 16.53 3.98
CA ALA A 44 -1.97 15.11 3.73
C ALA A 44 -3.21 14.85 2.87
N SER A 45 -4.33 15.53 3.17
CA SER A 45 -5.57 15.45 2.38
C SER A 45 -5.36 15.94 0.95
N GLN A 46 -4.72 17.09 0.75
CA GLN A 46 -4.42 17.60 -0.59
C GLN A 46 -3.53 16.62 -1.38
N PHE A 47 -2.53 16.03 -0.73
CA PHE A 47 -1.67 15.07 -1.39
C PHE A 47 -2.42 13.77 -1.74
N LEU A 48 -3.28 13.29 -0.84
CA LEU A 48 -4.15 12.14 -1.11
C LEU A 48 -5.11 12.39 -2.27
N GLU A 49 -5.70 13.58 -2.36
CA GLU A 49 -6.53 13.99 -3.51
C GLU A 49 -5.75 13.91 -4.82
N VAL A 50 -4.51 14.41 -4.86
CA VAL A 50 -3.67 14.31 -6.07
C VAL A 50 -3.45 12.85 -6.48
N LEU A 51 -3.17 11.97 -5.52
CA LEU A 51 -2.99 10.54 -5.82
C LEU A 51 -4.28 9.91 -6.33
N ASN A 52 -5.42 10.22 -5.72
CA ASN A 52 -6.73 9.72 -6.14
C ASN A 52 -7.12 10.21 -7.55
N ASP A 53 -6.92 11.49 -7.84
CA ASP A 53 -7.20 12.09 -9.16
C ASP A 53 -6.39 11.40 -10.27
N CYS A 54 -5.20 10.90 -9.94
CA CYS A 54 -4.32 10.18 -10.86
C CYS A 54 -4.50 8.65 -10.82
N ASN A 55 -5.46 8.14 -10.03
CA ASN A 55 -5.67 6.70 -9.77
C ASN A 55 -4.40 5.97 -9.28
N PHE A 56 -3.60 6.65 -8.45
CA PHE A 56 -2.37 6.13 -7.92
C PHE A 56 -2.54 5.38 -6.60
N LEU A 57 -1.82 4.27 -6.49
CA LEU A 57 -1.67 3.48 -5.29
C LEU A 57 -0.23 3.61 -4.77
N ASP A 58 -0.06 3.89 -3.47
CA ASP A 58 1.25 3.84 -2.82
C ASP A 58 1.72 2.39 -2.72
N MET A 59 2.88 2.08 -3.31
CA MET A 59 3.44 0.72 -3.31
C MET A 59 3.97 0.28 -1.94
N GLY A 60 4.07 1.20 -0.98
CA GLY A 60 4.80 0.98 0.26
C GLY A 60 6.31 0.90 0.01
N ALA A 61 7.06 0.51 1.04
CA ALA A 61 8.46 0.16 0.91
C ALA A 61 8.88 -0.80 2.03
N LYS A 62 9.84 -1.69 1.75
CA LYS A 62 10.57 -2.48 2.74
C LYS A 62 11.79 -1.71 3.25
N GLY A 63 12.34 -2.15 4.39
CA GLY A 63 13.54 -1.56 4.97
C GLY A 63 13.25 -0.37 5.90
N LEU A 64 13.99 0.72 5.72
CA LEU A 64 13.89 1.89 6.61
C LEU A 64 12.50 2.54 6.53
N ARG A 65 11.91 2.87 7.69
CA ARG A 65 10.57 3.47 7.77
C ARG A 65 10.47 4.89 7.20
N PHE A 66 11.53 5.68 7.35
CA PHE A 66 11.59 7.06 6.89
C PHE A 66 12.60 7.16 5.75
N THR A 67 12.39 8.11 4.85
CA THR A 67 13.27 8.34 3.70
C THR A 67 14.05 9.63 3.82
N TRP A 68 13.74 10.49 4.77
CA TRP A 68 14.43 11.74 5.02
C TRP A 68 14.71 11.90 6.51
N TYR A 69 15.89 12.41 6.84
CA TYR A 69 16.34 12.60 8.22
C TYR A 69 17.13 13.90 8.37
N ARG A 70 16.81 14.68 9.40
CA ARG A 70 17.56 15.87 9.77
C ARG A 70 17.82 15.92 11.26
N ASN A 71 19.08 16.05 11.62
CA ASN A 71 19.49 16.23 13.00
C ASN A 71 19.32 17.70 13.40
N GLN A 72 18.61 17.94 14.50
CA GLN A 72 18.54 19.23 15.18
C GLN A 72 19.02 19.05 16.61
N PRO A 73 19.48 20.13 17.29
CA PRO A 73 19.83 20.04 18.71
C PRO A 73 18.67 19.45 19.52
N GLY A 74 18.92 18.31 20.19
CA GLY A 74 17.95 17.64 21.05
C GLY A 74 16.86 16.82 20.34
N VAL A 75 16.73 16.86 19.01
CA VAL A 75 15.73 16.07 18.28
C VAL A 75 16.20 15.65 16.89
N MET A 76 16.00 14.38 16.55
CA MET A 76 16.15 13.91 15.17
C MET A 76 14.78 13.93 14.47
N LEU A 77 14.65 14.80 13.48
CA LEU A 77 13.50 14.82 12.59
C LEU A 77 13.64 13.70 11.56
N ALA A 78 12.56 12.97 11.31
CA ALA A 78 12.50 12.00 10.23
C ALA A 78 11.13 12.02 9.55
N LYS A 79 11.11 11.84 8.22
CA LYS A 79 9.89 11.80 7.41
C LYS A 79 9.98 10.79 6.26
N ARG A 80 8.86 10.24 5.81
CA ARG A 80 8.76 9.47 4.55
C ARG A 80 8.33 10.42 3.42
N LEU A 81 9.28 11.14 2.84
CA LEU A 81 9.03 12.12 1.78
C LEU A 81 9.07 11.50 0.39
N ASP A 82 9.87 10.44 0.25
CA ASP A 82 10.10 9.72 -0.99
C ASP A 82 9.18 8.48 -1.03
N ARG A 83 8.54 8.24 -2.17
CA ARG A 83 7.71 7.04 -2.39
C ARG A 83 7.65 6.66 -3.87
N ALA A 84 7.18 5.44 -4.13
CA ALA A 84 6.71 5.05 -5.46
C ALA A 84 5.20 4.89 -5.43
N VAL A 85 4.53 5.46 -6.42
CA VAL A 85 3.09 5.33 -6.63
C VAL A 85 2.84 4.83 -8.04
N CYS A 86 1.87 3.94 -8.21
CA CYS A 86 1.58 3.33 -9.50
C CYS A 86 0.08 3.17 -9.71
N ASN A 87 -0.38 3.14 -10.96
CA ASN A 87 -1.77 2.79 -11.25
C ASN A 87 -1.96 1.26 -11.20
N VAL A 88 -3.23 0.83 -11.17
CA VAL A 88 -3.61 -0.59 -11.13
C VAL A 88 -3.04 -1.36 -12.32
N ALA A 89 -2.99 -0.74 -13.50
CA ALA A 89 -2.48 -1.39 -14.71
C ALA A 89 -0.98 -1.72 -14.60
N TRP A 90 -0.17 -0.84 -14.00
CA TRP A 90 1.24 -1.08 -13.73
C TRP A 90 1.44 -2.17 -12.67
N GLN A 91 0.67 -2.10 -11.57
CA GLN A 91 0.73 -3.12 -10.53
C GLN A 91 0.34 -4.51 -11.06
N ALA A 92 -0.61 -4.58 -12.00
CA ALA A 92 -1.00 -5.83 -12.65
C ALA A 92 0.05 -6.34 -13.65
N MET A 93 0.79 -5.43 -14.30
CA MET A 93 1.86 -5.78 -15.23
C MET A 93 3.07 -6.41 -14.54
N ILE A 94 3.45 -5.89 -13.36
CA ILE A 94 4.61 -6.38 -12.59
C ILE A 94 4.21 -6.61 -11.12
N PRO A 95 3.39 -7.64 -10.83
CA PRO A 95 2.83 -7.84 -9.49
C PRO A 95 3.86 -8.24 -8.43
N GLU A 96 5.05 -8.67 -8.86
CA GLU A 96 6.20 -8.97 -8.02
C GLU A 96 7.03 -7.74 -7.63
N ALA A 97 6.77 -6.59 -8.26
CA ALA A 97 7.55 -5.40 -7.99
C ALA A 97 7.35 -4.89 -6.57
N TYR A 98 8.43 -4.41 -5.97
CA TYR A 98 8.40 -3.80 -4.66
C TYR A 98 9.50 -2.76 -4.50
N VAL A 99 9.32 -1.88 -3.52
CA VAL A 99 10.25 -0.79 -3.23
C VAL A 99 11.03 -1.10 -1.95
N GLU A 100 12.31 -0.75 -1.92
CA GLU A 100 13.17 -0.76 -0.74
C GLU A 100 13.70 0.64 -0.43
N ASN A 101 13.67 0.99 0.84
CA ASN A 101 14.36 2.18 1.35
C ASN A 101 15.76 1.77 1.83
N LEU A 102 16.78 2.17 1.08
CA LEU A 102 18.18 1.85 1.38
C LEU A 102 18.78 2.79 2.42
N CYS A 103 19.86 2.34 3.07
CA CYS A 103 20.60 3.17 4.02
C CYS A 103 21.21 4.40 3.32
N ARG A 104 20.97 5.58 3.88
CA ARG A 104 21.67 6.81 3.48
C ARG A 104 23.08 6.82 4.06
N VAL A 105 24.04 7.37 3.31
CA VAL A 105 25.43 7.58 3.78
C VAL A 105 25.78 9.06 3.81
N TYR A 106 25.58 9.76 2.69
CA TYR A 106 26.02 11.16 2.52
C TYR A 106 24.87 12.14 2.16
N SER A 107 23.63 11.68 2.21
CA SER A 107 22.43 12.49 1.97
C SER A 107 21.55 12.50 3.22
N ASP A 108 20.75 13.54 3.37
CA ASP A 108 19.63 13.54 4.32
C ASP A 108 18.48 12.65 3.81
N HIS A 109 18.47 12.27 2.53
CA HIS A 109 17.57 11.29 1.94
C HIS A 109 18.17 9.87 1.86
N CYS A 110 17.31 8.87 2.07
CA CYS A 110 17.53 7.46 1.81
C CYS A 110 17.21 7.16 0.33
N PRO A 111 18.10 6.45 -0.39
CA PRO A 111 17.79 6.03 -1.75
C PRO A 111 16.57 5.10 -1.80
N LEU A 112 15.69 5.33 -2.76
CA LEU A 112 14.62 4.39 -3.13
C LEU A 112 15.13 3.43 -4.20
N LEU A 113 14.93 2.13 -3.99
CA LEU A 113 15.20 1.10 -4.99
C LEU A 113 13.89 0.41 -5.38
N LEU A 114 13.49 0.56 -6.64
CA LEU A 114 12.42 -0.24 -7.23
C LEU A 114 13.02 -1.53 -7.78
N ARG A 115 12.54 -2.67 -7.28
CA ARG A 115 12.85 -3.99 -7.85
C ARG A 115 11.64 -4.49 -8.61
N LEU A 116 11.88 -5.01 -9.80
CA LEU A 116 10.85 -5.57 -10.68
C LEU A 116 10.74 -7.09 -10.53
N ASP A 117 11.82 -7.70 -10.04
CA ASP A 117 12.00 -9.13 -9.83
C ASP A 117 12.03 -9.45 -8.34
N GLY A 118 10.95 -9.10 -7.64
CA GLY A 118 10.72 -9.70 -6.34
C GLY A 118 10.56 -11.20 -6.54
N SER A 119 11.45 -12.00 -5.95
CA SER A 119 11.03 -13.34 -5.61
C SER A 119 9.75 -13.13 -4.82
N ARG A 120 8.61 -13.60 -5.36
CA ARG A 120 7.52 -13.99 -4.48
C ARG A 120 8.25 -14.84 -3.46
N GLU A 121 8.32 -14.39 -2.21
CA GLU A 121 8.44 -15.35 -1.13
C GLU A 121 7.21 -16.25 -1.34
N LYS A 122 7.42 -17.32 -2.11
CA LYS A 122 6.35 -18.19 -2.60
C LYS A 122 5.72 -18.93 -1.43
N ASN A 123 6.28 -18.82 -0.23
CA ASN A 123 5.84 -19.52 0.96
C ASN A 123 6.14 -18.70 2.22
N GLN A 124 5.36 -17.66 2.47
CA GLN A 124 4.76 -17.60 3.80
C GLN A 124 3.29 -17.93 3.58
N GLU A 125 2.80 -18.97 4.25
CA GLU A 125 1.38 -19.31 4.28
C GLU A 125 0.59 -18.04 4.57
N ARG A 126 0.08 -17.38 3.52
CA ARG A 126 -0.67 -16.15 3.70
C ARG A 126 -1.87 -16.52 4.56
N PRO A 127 -2.00 -15.95 5.78
CA PRO A 127 -3.11 -16.29 6.63
C PRO A 127 -4.39 -15.95 5.86
N PHE A 128 -5.39 -16.80 5.98
CA PHE A 128 -6.70 -16.49 5.42
C PHE A 128 -7.18 -15.15 5.96
N ARG A 129 -7.53 -14.23 5.06
CA ARG A 129 -8.11 -12.93 5.41
C ARG A 129 -9.56 -12.90 4.96
N PHE A 130 -10.44 -12.65 5.92
CA PHE A 130 -11.82 -12.33 5.63
C PHE A 130 -11.91 -10.98 4.90
N GLN A 131 -12.66 -10.90 3.80
CA GLN A 131 -12.89 -9.64 3.12
C GLN A 131 -14.16 -8.98 3.67
N ALA A 132 -14.06 -7.72 4.13
CA ALA A 132 -15.21 -6.99 4.66
C ALA A 132 -16.39 -6.92 3.68
N ALA A 133 -16.11 -6.88 2.37
CA ALA A 133 -17.13 -6.91 1.31
C ALA A 133 -17.98 -8.19 1.30
N TRP A 134 -17.46 -9.31 1.81
CA TRP A 134 -18.26 -10.55 1.92
C TRP A 134 -19.38 -10.42 2.94
N ALA A 135 -19.18 -9.66 4.03
CA ALA A 135 -20.21 -9.46 5.05
C ALA A 135 -21.44 -8.70 4.52
N THR A 136 -21.28 -7.90 3.47
CA THR A 136 -22.37 -7.16 2.83
C THR A 136 -22.96 -7.88 1.62
N HIS A 137 -22.33 -8.97 1.17
CA HIS A 137 -22.78 -9.72 0.00
C HIS A 137 -23.95 -10.64 0.36
N LYS A 138 -25.11 -10.44 -0.29
CA LYS A 138 -26.37 -11.17 -0.01
C LYS A 138 -26.24 -12.69 0.00
N GLY A 139 -25.37 -13.25 -0.84
CA GLY A 139 -25.15 -14.70 -0.94
C GLY A 139 -24.19 -15.29 0.09
N PHE A 140 -23.43 -14.47 0.84
CA PHE A 140 -22.32 -14.98 1.65
C PHE A 140 -22.80 -15.63 2.95
N GLU A 141 -23.88 -15.14 3.55
CA GLU A 141 -24.47 -15.76 4.75
C GLU A 141 -24.84 -17.23 4.51
N ARG A 142 -25.37 -17.53 3.33
CA ARG A 142 -25.71 -18.90 2.92
C ARG A 142 -24.47 -19.80 2.89
N ILE A 143 -23.37 -19.30 2.34
CA ILE A 143 -22.09 -20.03 2.29
C ILE A 143 -21.61 -20.38 3.71
N VAL A 144 -21.67 -19.42 4.63
CA VAL A 144 -21.28 -19.64 6.03
C VAL A 144 -22.15 -20.72 6.68
N LYS A 145 -23.47 -20.64 6.53
CA LYS A 145 -24.42 -21.62 7.09
C LYS A 145 -24.19 -23.03 6.53
N GLU A 146 -24.11 -23.16 5.21
CA GLU A 146 -23.92 -24.46 4.54
C GLU A 146 -22.57 -25.10 4.92
N ALA A 147 -21.50 -24.31 4.96
CA ALA A 147 -20.17 -24.78 5.35
C ALA A 147 -20.14 -25.22 6.83
N TRP A 148 -20.82 -24.48 7.71
CA TRP A 148 -20.88 -24.80 9.13
C TRP A 148 -21.67 -26.10 9.39
N CYS A 149 -22.85 -26.25 8.78
CA CYS A 149 -23.68 -27.45 8.94
C CYS A 149 -23.04 -28.72 8.38
N ARG A 150 -22.19 -28.61 7.35
CA ARG A 150 -21.45 -29.74 6.78
C ARG A 150 -20.21 -30.14 7.59
N SER A 151 -19.72 -29.26 8.46
CA SER A 151 -18.51 -29.51 9.24
C SER A 151 -18.77 -30.40 10.45
N THR A 152 -17.76 -31.17 10.87
CA THR A 152 -17.80 -31.93 12.13
C THR A 152 -17.80 -30.98 13.33
N PRO A 153 -18.35 -31.37 14.51
CA PRO A 153 -18.70 -30.46 15.60
C PRO A 153 -17.49 -29.97 16.40
N THR A 154 -16.56 -29.30 15.73
CA THR A 154 -15.50 -28.52 16.36
C THR A 154 -15.42 -27.16 15.69
N LEU A 155 -15.11 -26.14 16.49
CA LEU A 155 -14.92 -24.77 16.01
C LEU A 155 -13.85 -24.70 14.91
N ALA A 156 -12.76 -25.46 15.06
CA ALA A 156 -11.68 -25.51 14.09
C ALA A 156 -12.16 -26.02 12.73
N ASN A 157 -12.94 -27.10 12.71
CA ASN A 157 -13.42 -27.69 11.45
C ASN A 157 -14.47 -26.81 10.76
N GLY A 158 -15.35 -26.15 11.54
CA GLY A 158 -16.29 -25.17 11.01
C GLY A 158 -15.60 -23.97 10.36
N LEU A 159 -14.58 -23.42 11.01
CA LEU A 159 -13.80 -22.31 10.46
C LEU A 159 -13.00 -22.72 9.21
N GLN A 160 -12.44 -23.94 9.17
CA GLN A 160 -11.75 -24.45 7.98
C GLN A 160 -12.70 -24.67 6.79
N ALA A 161 -13.91 -25.16 7.04
CA ALA A 161 -14.93 -25.31 6.01
C ALA A 161 -15.35 -23.95 5.44
N ILE A 162 -15.62 -22.96 6.32
CA ILE A 162 -15.94 -21.58 5.91
C ILE A 162 -14.80 -20.98 5.09
N ARG A 163 -13.54 -21.12 5.54
CA ARG A 163 -12.36 -20.64 4.80
C ARG A 163 -12.35 -21.19 3.38
N THR A 164 -12.55 -22.49 3.23
CA THR A 164 -12.47 -23.17 1.93
C THR A 164 -13.55 -22.67 0.97
N ASP A 165 -14.79 -22.53 1.45
CA ASP A 165 -15.89 -22.10 0.61
C ASP A 165 -15.87 -20.60 0.32
N ALA A 166 -15.42 -19.77 1.28
CA ALA A 166 -15.20 -18.34 1.06
C ALA A 166 -14.15 -18.08 -0.02
N ILE A 167 -13.08 -18.88 -0.08
CA ILE A 167 -12.07 -18.80 -1.14
C ILE A 167 -12.67 -19.17 -2.51
N LYS A 168 -13.55 -20.18 -2.57
CA LYS A 168 -14.24 -20.57 -3.82
C LYS A 168 -15.24 -19.51 -4.26
N PHE A 169 -15.99 -18.93 -3.32
CA PHE A 169 -16.98 -17.89 -3.57
C PHE A 169 -16.36 -16.62 -4.18
N ASN A 170 -15.09 -16.35 -3.88
CA ASN A 170 -14.36 -15.19 -4.38
C ASN A 170 -13.58 -15.44 -5.69
N LYS A 171 -13.71 -16.63 -6.29
CA LYS A 171 -13.23 -16.93 -7.64
C LYS A 171 -14.37 -16.77 -8.63
#